data_AF-A0A942IJV0-F1
#
_entry.id   AF-A0A942IJV0-F1
#
_cell.length_a   1.000
_cell.length_b   1.000
_cell.length_c   1.000
_cell.angle_alpha   90.00
_cell.angle_beta   90.00
_cell.angle_gamma   90.00
#
_symmetry.space_group_name_H-M   'P 1'
#
loop_
_entity.id
_entity.type
_entity.pdbx_description
1 polymer ?
#
loop_
_entity_poly.entity_id
_entity_poly.type
_entity_poly.pdbx_seq_one_letter_code
_entity_poly.pdbx_strand_id
1 'polypeptide(L)'
;MPNIKSSTDLRNNYNDISTFCHESREPVFITKNGRGDLAVMSIETYEALCGKLELYHLLDVGREAVKEGKKRPLQEVMKDIKRGISDGKI
;
A
#
# COMPACT_ATOMS: atom_id res chain seq x y z
N MET A 1 -12.88 15.37 -7.52
CA MET A 1 -14.13 14.59 -7.55
C MET A 1 -13.78 13.18 -8.00
N PRO A 2 -14.40 12.11 -7.47
CA PRO A 2 -14.08 10.74 -7.88
C PRO A 2 -14.34 10.56 -9.37
N ASN A 3 -13.40 9.94 -10.09
CA ASN A 3 -13.57 9.59 -11.49
C ASN A 3 -14.43 8.32 -11.57
N ILE A 4 -15.68 8.46 -12.05
CA ILE A 4 -16.67 7.37 -12.06
C ILE A 4 -17.06 7.04 -13.50
N LYS A 5 -16.88 5.78 -13.90
CA LYS A 5 -17.18 5.26 -15.23
C LYS A 5 -18.13 4.06 -15.17
N SER A 6 -18.79 3.72 -16.28
CA SER A 6 -19.61 2.50 -16.35
C SER A 6 -18.76 1.29 -16.75
N SER A 7 -19.24 0.08 -16.49
CA SER A 7 -18.59 -1.15 -16.99
C SER A 7 -18.46 -1.18 -18.53
N THR A 8 -19.40 -0.56 -19.25
CA THR A 8 -19.34 -0.42 -20.70
C THR A 8 -18.23 0.55 -21.12
N ASP A 9 -18.07 1.65 -20.38
CA ASP A 9 -17.01 2.63 -20.61
C ASP A 9 -15.63 2.02 -20.33
N LEU A 10 -15.50 1.20 -19.28
CA LEU A 10 -14.28 0.44 -19.00
C LEU A 10 -13.88 -0.46 -20.18
N ARG A 11 -14.84 -1.16 -20.79
CA ARG A 11 -14.59 -2.02 -21.94
C ARG A 11 -14.15 -1.21 -23.17
N ASN A 12 -14.79 -0.08 -23.42
CA ASN A 12 -14.61 0.68 -24.66
C ASN A 12 -13.40 1.61 -24.62
N ASN A 13 -13.07 2.16 -23.44
CA ASN A 13 -12.04 3.19 -23.25
C ASN A 13 -10.95 2.72 -22.27
N TYR A 14 -10.65 1.41 -22.30
CA TYR A 14 -9.69 0.79 -21.38
C TYR A 14 -8.32 1.49 -21.39
N ASN A 15 -7.78 1.80 -22.57
CA ASN A 15 -6.44 2.39 -22.68
C ASN A 15 -6.36 3.76 -22.00
N ASP A 16 -7.35 4.63 -22.20
CA ASP A 16 -7.40 5.95 -21.56
C ASP A 16 -7.55 5.84 -20.04
N ILE A 17 -8.37 4.91 -19.58
CA ILE A 17 -8.54 4.62 -18.15
C ILE A 17 -7.24 4.07 -17.55
N SER A 18 -6.56 3.16 -18.26
CA SER A 18 -5.27 2.60 -17.85
C SER A 18 -4.21 3.68 -17.75
N THR A 19 -4.06 4.52 -18.78
CA THR A 19 -3.13 5.66 -18.79
C THR A 19 -3.42 6.60 -17.63
N PHE A 20 -4.68 6.98 -17.43
CA PHE A 20 -5.08 7.82 -16.29
C PHE A 20 -4.65 7.19 -14.96
N CYS A 21 -4.92 5.90 -14.74
CA CYS A 21 -4.56 5.21 -13.49
C CYS A 21 -3.04 5.22 -13.23
N HIS A 22 -2.22 5.03 -14.27
CA HIS A 22 -0.76 5.05 -14.14
C HIS A 22 -0.21 6.46 -13.91
N GLU A 23 -0.71 7.46 -14.64
CA GLU A 23 -0.21 8.84 -14.57
C GLU A 23 -0.66 9.58 -13.31
N SER A 24 -1.94 9.49 -12.98
CA SER A 24 -2.50 10.19 -11.82
C SER A 24 -2.21 9.48 -10.50
N ARG A 25 -1.98 8.15 -10.54
CA ARG A 25 -1.96 7.27 -9.36
C ARG A 25 -3.25 7.35 -8.55
N GLU A 26 -4.36 7.61 -9.22
CA GLU A 26 -5.70 7.66 -8.64
C GLU A 26 -6.59 6.54 -9.22
N PRO A 27 -7.54 6.01 -8.43
CA PRO A 27 -8.47 5.00 -8.93
C PRO A 27 -9.57 5.62 -9.80
N VAL A 28 -10.06 4.82 -10.74
CA VAL A 28 -11.35 5.04 -11.42
C VAL A 28 -12.37 4.08 -10.83
N PHE A 29 -13.49 4.61 -10.35
CA PHE A 29 -14.59 3.81 -9.81
C PHE A 29 -15.53 3.38 -10.92
N ILE A 30 -15.86 2.09 -10.95
CA ILE A 30 -16.70 1.48 -11.98
C ILE A 30 -18.08 1.22 -11.41
N THR A 31 -19.09 1.60 -12.19
CA THR A 31 -20.49 1.30 -11.91
C THR A 31 -21.03 0.22 -12.83
N LYS A 32 -21.90 -0.63 -12.28
CA LYS A 32 -22.68 -1.63 -13.01
C LYS A 32 -24.15 -1.41 -12.67
N ASN A 33 -24.97 -1.18 -13.70
CA ASN A 33 -26.40 -0.86 -13.55
C ASN A 33 -26.66 0.30 -12.57
N GLY A 34 -25.84 1.35 -12.64
CA GLY A 34 -25.97 2.56 -11.80
C GLY A 34 -25.51 2.39 -10.35
N ARG A 35 -24.93 1.24 -9.97
CA ARG A 35 -24.38 0.99 -8.63
C ARG A 35 -22.87 0.82 -8.68
N GLY A 36 -22.16 1.30 -7.66
CA GLY A 36 -20.71 1.07 -7.54
C GLY A 36 -20.39 -0.42 -7.45
N ASP A 37 -19.34 -0.85 -8.15
CA ASP A 37 -18.97 -2.26 -8.30
C ASP A 37 -17.48 -2.48 -8.02
N LEU A 38 -16.60 -1.77 -8.75
CA LEU A 38 -15.14 -1.95 -8.67
C LEU A 38 -14.40 -0.61 -8.57
N ALA A 39 -13.15 -0.66 -8.13
CA ALA A 39 -12.17 0.41 -8.31
C ALA A 39 -11.01 -0.14 -9.15
N VAL A 40 -10.70 0.55 -10.25
CA VAL A 40 -9.59 0.22 -11.16
C VAL A 40 -8.44 1.16 -10.84
N MET A 41 -7.24 0.62 -10.68
CA MET A 41 -6.01 1.37 -10.40
C MET A 41 -4.82 0.65 -11.04
N SER A 42 -3.69 1.33 -11.16
CA SER A 42 -2.45 0.67 -11.57
C SER A 42 -1.96 -0.30 -10.50
N ILE A 43 -1.19 -1.31 -10.89
CA ILE A 43 -0.61 -2.28 -9.95
C ILE A 43 0.25 -1.57 -8.90
N GLU A 44 1.07 -0.61 -9.32
CA GLU A 44 1.95 0.15 -8.44
C GLU A 44 1.16 0.98 -7.42
N THR A 45 0.02 1.53 -7.85
CA THR A 45 -0.88 2.29 -6.96
C THR A 45 -1.54 1.37 -5.93
N TYR A 46 -1.97 0.18 -6.35
CA TYR A 46 -2.52 -0.84 -5.46
C TYR A 46 -1.48 -1.31 -4.43
N GLU A 47 -0.27 -1.66 -4.87
CA GLU A 47 0.82 -2.10 -4.00
C GLU A 47 1.23 -1.01 -3.01
N ALA A 48 1.32 0.25 -3.46
CA ALA A 48 1.61 1.37 -2.58
C ALA A 48 0.52 1.58 -1.52
N LEU A 49 -0.76 1.41 -1.88
CA LEU A 49 -1.88 1.47 -0.93
C LEU A 49 -1.78 0.34 0.11
N CYS A 50 -1.54 -0.90 -0.32
CA CYS A 50 -1.34 -2.04 0.58
C CYS A 50 -0.13 -1.83 1.50
N GLY A 51 1.01 -1.41 0.95
CA GLY A 51 2.23 -1.15 1.72
C GLY A 51 2.05 -0.01 2.73
N LYS A 52 1.27 1.02 2.39
CA LYS A 52 0.94 2.10 3.33
C LYS A 52 0.10 1.60 4.51
N LEU A 53 -0.89 0.74 4.26
CA LEU A 53 -1.70 0.14 5.33
C LEU A 53 -0.85 -0.75 6.24
N GLU A 54 0.03 -1.57 5.67
CA GLU A 54 0.96 -2.39 6.44
C GLU A 54 1.91 -1.54 7.28
N LEU A 55 2.47 -0.48 6.70
CA LEU A 55 3.31 0.46 7.44
C LEU A 55 2.57 1.07 8.63
N TYR A 56 1.32 1.50 8.45
CA TYR A 56 0.51 2.04 9.54
C TYR A 56 0.26 0.99 10.64
N HIS A 57 -0.04 -0.25 10.25
CA HIS A 57 -0.18 -1.34 11.20
C HIS A 57 1.11 -1.57 12.01
N LEU A 58 2.27 -1.67 11.35
CA LEU A 58 3.56 -1.86 12.01
C LEU A 58 3.94 -0.69 12.92
N LEU A 59 3.62 0.54 12.52
CA LEU A 59 3.82 1.72 13.35
C LEU A 59 2.96 1.67 14.61
N ASP A 60 1.70 1.27 14.50
CA ASP A 60 0.80 1.14 15.66
C ASP A 60 1.28 0.04 16.62
N VAL A 61 1.67 -1.13 16.08
CA VAL A 61 2.30 -2.20 16.87
C VAL A 61 3.55 -1.70 17.60
N GLY A 62 4.42 -0.96 16.89
CA GLY A 62 5.62 -0.37 17.49
C GLY A 62 5.31 0.65 18.58
N ARG A 63 4.27 1.48 18.40
CA ARG A 63 3.85 2.47 19.40
C ARG A 63 3.33 1.80 20.66
N GLU A 64 2.53 0.74 20.55
CA GLU A 64 2.06 -0.02 21.72
C GLU A 64 3.23 -0.73 22.43
N ALA A 65 4.16 -1.34 21.69
CA ALA A 65 5.35 -1.94 22.28
C ALA A 65 6.19 -0.92 23.08
N VAL A 66 6.32 0.32 22.59
CA VAL A 66 7.01 1.39 23.32
C VAL A 66 6.29 1.77 24.61
N LYS A 67 4.95 1.86 24.59
CA LYS A 67 4.13 2.14 25.79
C LYS A 67 4.27 1.03 26.84
N GLU A 68 4.29 -0.23 26.41
CA GLU A 68 4.46 -1.40 27.27
C GLU A 68 5.90 -1.61 27.75
N GLY A 69 6.84 -0.76 27.33
CA GLY A 69 8.26 -0.90 27.68
C GLY A 69 8.98 -2.03 26.94
N LYS A 70 8.34 -2.66 25.94
CA LYS A 70 8.92 -3.67 25.04
C LYS A 70 9.83 -3.01 23.99
N LYS A 71 10.90 -2.38 24.47
CA LYS A 71 11.89 -1.66 23.66
C LYS A 71 13.31 -1.97 24.14
N ARG A 72 14.29 -1.77 23.28
CA ARG A 72 15.71 -1.98 23.60
C ARG A 72 16.55 -0.77 23.16
N PRO A 73 17.68 -0.48 23.83
CA PRO A 73 18.59 0.57 23.38
C PRO A 73 19.16 0.29 22.00
N LEU A 74 19.23 1.32 21.14
CA LEU A 74 19.74 1.21 19.76
C LEU A 74 21.14 0.59 19.69
N GLN A 75 22.01 0.93 20.64
CA GLN A 75 23.39 0.41 20.69
C GLN A 75 23.44 -1.12 20.81
N GLU A 76 22.56 -1.72 21.61
CA GLU A 76 22.49 -3.17 21.75
C GLU A 76 21.96 -3.83 20.49
N VAL A 77 20.89 -3.26 19.90
CA VAL A 77 20.30 -3.77 18.66
C VAL A 77 21.33 -3.77 17.53
N MET A 78 22.06 -2.66 17.35
CA MET A 78 23.10 -2.56 16.33
C MET A 78 24.26 -3.52 16.56
N LYS A 79 24.62 -3.78 17.83
CA LYS A 79 25.63 -4.78 18.18
C LYS A 79 25.18 -6.18 17.77
N ASP A 80 23.92 -6.53 18.08
CA ASP A 80 23.34 -7.83 17.74
C ASP A 80 23.23 -8.04 16.23
N ILE A 81 22.79 -7.03 15.47
CA ILE A 81 22.71 -7.07 14.00
C ILE A 81 24.08 -7.26 13.37
N LYS A 82 25.09 -6.47 13.79
CA LYS A 82 26.45 -6.58 13.27
C LYS A 82 27.03 -7.97 13.50
N ARG A 83 26.80 -8.54 14.70
CA ARG A 83 27.21 -9.92 15.01
C ARG A 83 26.50 -10.92 14.10
N GLY A 84 25.19 -10.77 13.87
CA GLY A 84 24.42 -11.64 12.96
C GLY A 84 24.98 -11.67 11.53
N ILE A 85 25.37 -10.50 11.01
CA ILE A 85 26.00 -10.36 9.68
C ILE A 85 27.39 -11.03 9.67
N SER A 86 28.21 -10.79 10.70
CA SER A 86 29.54 -11.43 10.80
C SER A 86 29.48 -12.95 10.93
N ASP A 87 28.45 -13.46 11.60
CA ASP A 87 28.20 -14.89 11.81
C ASP A 87 27.50 -15.55 10.60
N GLY A 88 27.10 -14.79 9.57
CA GLY A 88 26.37 -15.30 8.39
C GLY A 88 24.96 -15.79 8.68
N LYS A 89 24.35 -15.34 9.78
CA LYS A 89 22.97 -15.71 10.18
C LYS A 89 21.91 -14.76 9.60
N ILE A 90 22.35 -13.59 9.15
CA ILE A 90 21.57 -12.56 8.44
C ILE A 90 22.43 -12.15 7.25
#